data_AF-A0A7X4EKC8-F1
#
_entry.id   AF-A0A7X4EKC8-F1
#
_cell.length_a   1.000
_cell.length_b   1.000
_cell.length_c   1.000
_cell.angle_alpha   90.00
_cell.angle_beta   90.00
_cell.angle_gamma   90.00
#
_symmetry.space_group_name_H-M   'P 1'
#
loop_
_entity.id
_entity.type
_entity.pdbx_description
1 polymer ?
#
loop_
_entity_poly.entity_id
_entity_poly.type
_entity_poly.pdbx_seq_one_letter_code
_entity_poly.pdbx_strand_id
1 'polypeptide(L)'
;MTTSAQTYQPSMIGAITRAVLPWCLLFVIAKPLLSLRWPPPEWSGTLLQWSWFALGDGAFVLPFLAFAVGVTLKDLLGYSRRAFRSGLVIGIAMSALSYSLAAWAVPMVHHRHLVSMGAETADVRRFGPRTPTGILENLRFVQENPPSGYTLEASSPERFPPNVLGWQLHLPVAVAVFGLVNVFLGMLSAELTVDLRRGRRRNALLVLGLVIAVAFQGSQVVAAPIGHFIGSGGLRSGILAAWLPLSVPLAGCLLLPYFIRSRRYG
;
A
#
# COMPACT_ATOMS: atom_id res chain seq x y z
N MET A 1 -23.89 49.91 4.99
CA MET A 1 -23.28 48.89 5.87
C MET A 1 -23.02 47.65 5.03
N THR A 2 -21.78 47.49 4.57
CA THR A 2 -21.31 46.30 3.84
C THR A 2 -20.86 45.27 4.87
N THR A 3 -21.69 44.27 5.13
CA THR A 3 -21.32 43.10 5.91
C THR A 3 -20.26 42.34 5.13
N SER A 4 -18.99 42.50 5.50
CA SER A 4 -17.91 41.65 5.01
C SER A 4 -18.22 40.22 5.41
N ALA A 5 -18.67 39.39 4.47
CA ALA A 5 -18.88 37.97 4.69
C ALA A 5 -17.52 37.37 5.06
N GLN A 6 -17.34 37.01 6.33
CA GLN A 6 -16.18 36.24 6.77
C GLN A 6 -16.19 34.90 6.04
N THR A 7 -15.27 34.75 5.09
CA THR A 7 -15.06 33.50 4.39
C THR A 7 -14.55 32.48 5.40
N TYR A 8 -15.42 31.57 5.82
CA TYR A 8 -15.06 30.48 6.74
C TYR A 8 -13.91 29.67 6.15
N GLN A 9 -12.70 29.85 6.71
CA GLN A 9 -11.57 28.98 6.41
C GLN A 9 -11.66 27.77 7.34
N PRO A 10 -11.97 26.56 6.81
CA PRO A 10 -11.93 25.37 7.62
C PRO A 10 -10.52 25.16 8.16
N SER A 11 -10.41 24.75 9.43
CA SER A 11 -9.13 24.37 10.00
C SER A 11 -8.47 23.26 9.18
N MET A 12 -7.14 23.28 9.08
CA MET A 12 -6.36 22.28 8.35
C MET A 12 -6.73 20.85 8.77
N ILE A 13 -6.94 20.64 10.07
CA ILE A 13 -7.39 19.37 10.64
C ILE A 13 -8.77 18.98 10.07
N GLY A 14 -9.74 19.90 10.04
CA GLY A 14 -11.06 19.63 9.49
C GLY A 14 -11.08 19.34 7.98
N ALA A 15 -10.12 19.88 7.22
CA ALA A 15 -9.95 19.54 5.80
C ALA A 15 -9.37 18.12 5.62
N ILE A 16 -8.31 17.79 6.36
CA ILE A 16 -7.67 16.47 6.35
C ILE A 16 -8.68 15.39 6.75
N THR A 17 -9.40 15.58 7.86
CA THR A 17 -10.38 14.59 8.35
C THR A 17 -11.46 14.33 7.31
N ARG A 18 -12.00 15.37 6.65
CA ARG A 18 -13.03 15.19 5.60
C ARG A 18 -12.52 14.49 4.35
N ALA A 19 -11.25 14.67 4.02
CA ALA A 19 -10.62 13.99 2.89
C ALA A 19 -10.30 12.52 3.23
N VAL A 20 -9.82 12.24 4.45
CA VAL A 20 -9.36 10.93 4.92
C VAL A 20 -10.51 10.01 5.35
N LEU A 21 -11.53 10.55 6.03
CA LEU A 21 -12.63 9.77 6.61
C LEU A 21 -13.34 8.86 5.60
N PRO A 22 -13.69 9.29 4.37
CA PRO A 22 -14.30 8.40 3.38
C PRO A 22 -13.41 7.21 3.03
N TRP A 23 -12.08 7.38 2.98
CA TRP A 23 -11.14 6.29 2.73
C TRP A 23 -11.08 5.35 3.92
N CYS A 24 -10.97 5.88 5.14
CA CYS A 24 -11.02 5.05 6.34
C CYS A 24 -12.32 4.23 6.43
N LEU A 25 -13.47 4.85 6.18
CA LEU A 25 -14.77 4.17 6.17
C LEU A 25 -14.85 3.13 5.06
N LEU A 26 -14.36 3.43 3.85
CA LEU A 26 -14.29 2.47 2.77
C LEU A 26 -13.49 1.24 3.19
N PHE A 27 -12.31 1.40 3.81
CA PHE A 27 -11.50 0.25 4.23
C PHE A 27 -12.10 -0.52 5.40
N VAL A 28 -12.63 0.18 6.41
CA VAL A 28 -13.27 -0.44 7.58
C VAL A 28 -14.53 -1.20 7.19
N ILE A 29 -15.33 -0.70 6.24
CA ILE A 29 -16.60 -1.32 5.82
C ILE A 29 -16.37 -2.37 4.72
N ALA A 30 -15.53 -2.09 3.73
CA ALA A 30 -15.32 -3.00 2.61
C ALA A 30 -14.58 -4.27 3.03
N LYS A 31 -13.63 -4.19 3.98
CA LYS A 31 -12.86 -5.36 4.41
C LYS A 31 -13.75 -6.51 4.96
N PRO A 32 -14.68 -6.28 5.90
CA PRO A 32 -15.61 -7.32 6.34
C PRO A 32 -16.50 -7.87 5.23
N LEU A 33 -16.88 -7.04 4.24
CA LEU A 33 -17.72 -7.45 3.10
C LEU A 33 -16.94 -8.28 2.06
N LEU A 34 -15.62 -8.08 1.97
CA LEU A 34 -14.72 -8.85 1.10
C LEU A 34 -14.21 -10.13 1.79
N SER A 35 -14.39 -10.24 3.11
CA SER A 35 -14.08 -11.46 3.88
C SER A 35 -15.16 -12.51 3.63
N LEU A 36 -14.78 -13.65 3.03
CA LEU A 36 -15.66 -14.81 2.87
C LEU A 36 -16.01 -15.50 4.21
N ARG A 37 -15.39 -15.10 5.33
CA ARG A 37 -15.63 -15.65 6.67
C ARG A 37 -16.25 -14.60 7.59
N TRP A 38 -17.40 -14.94 8.18
CA TRP A 38 -18.09 -14.13 9.19
C TRP A 38 -18.28 -14.92 10.49
N PRO A 39 -17.98 -14.35 11.68
CA PRO A 39 -17.33 -13.05 11.88
C PRO A 39 -15.87 -13.05 11.35
N PRO A 40 -15.28 -11.89 11.05
CA PRO A 40 -13.88 -11.81 10.67
C PRO A 40 -13.01 -12.49 11.74
N PRO A 41 -12.02 -13.34 11.37
CA PRO A 41 -11.18 -14.07 12.33
C PRO A 41 -10.46 -13.17 13.35
N GLU A 42 -10.28 -11.90 12.97
CA GLU A 42 -9.68 -10.82 13.73
C GLU A 42 -10.52 -10.43 14.96
N TRP A 43 -11.84 -10.65 14.93
CA TRP A 43 -12.78 -10.22 15.97
C TRP A 43 -13.00 -11.29 17.04
N SER A 44 -12.65 -12.54 16.75
CA SER A 44 -12.72 -13.67 17.68
C SER A 44 -11.33 -14.11 18.18
N GLY A 45 -10.28 -13.36 17.84
CA GLY A 45 -8.89 -13.72 18.07
C GLY A 45 -8.28 -13.16 19.36
N THR A 46 -7.04 -13.58 19.64
CA THR A 46 -6.22 -12.98 20.71
C THR A 46 -5.84 -11.52 20.38
N LEU A 47 -5.46 -10.72 21.40
CA LEU A 47 -4.97 -9.35 21.18
C LEU A 47 -3.78 -9.28 20.20
N LEU A 48 -2.92 -10.30 20.19
CA LEU A 48 -1.81 -10.42 19.24
C LEU A 48 -2.29 -10.64 17.81
N GLN A 49 -3.30 -11.50 17.63
CA GLN A 49 -3.91 -11.75 16.33
C GLN A 49 -4.61 -10.50 15.80
N TRP A 50 -5.39 -9.81 16.64
CA TRP A 50 -6.01 -8.53 16.29
C TRP A 50 -4.96 -7.48 15.89
N SER A 51 -3.91 -7.33 16.70
CA SER A 51 -2.80 -6.39 16.42
C SER A 51 -2.11 -6.71 15.09
N TRP A 52 -1.89 -8.00 14.78
CA TRP A 52 -1.30 -8.41 13.51
C TRP A 52 -2.15 -7.96 12.32
N PHE A 53 -3.46 -8.21 12.35
CA PHE A 53 -4.36 -7.76 11.29
C PHE A 53 -4.45 -6.24 11.19
N ALA A 54 -4.57 -5.54 12.32
CA ALA A 54 -4.65 -4.09 12.35
C ALA A 54 -3.39 -3.41 11.78
N LEU A 55 -2.20 -3.95 12.08
CA LEU A 55 -0.95 -3.46 11.51
C LEU A 55 -0.83 -3.79 10.02
N GLY A 56 -1.32 -4.96 9.60
CA GLY A 56 -1.39 -5.36 8.19
C GLY A 56 -2.24 -4.40 7.38
N ASP A 57 -3.43 -4.09 7.89
CA ASP A 57 -4.32 -3.10 7.31
C ASP A 57 -3.69 -1.72 7.31
N GLY A 58 -3.08 -1.29 8.42
CA GLY A 58 -2.43 0.01 8.51
C GLY A 58 -1.35 0.16 7.44
N ALA A 59 -0.50 -0.85 7.28
CA ALA A 59 0.53 -0.88 6.25
C ALA A 59 -0.05 -0.73 4.83
N PHE A 60 -1.20 -1.37 4.59
CA PHE A 60 -1.91 -1.37 3.31
C PHE A 60 -2.71 -0.08 3.04
N VAL A 61 -3.36 0.49 4.05
CA VAL A 61 -4.24 1.65 3.95
C VAL A 61 -3.46 2.95 3.79
N LEU A 62 -2.27 3.06 4.40
CA LEU A 62 -1.45 4.27 4.39
C LEU A 62 -1.16 4.81 2.97
N PRO A 63 -0.72 3.99 1.99
CA PRO A 63 -0.55 4.45 0.61
C PRO A 63 -1.80 5.07 -0.01
N PHE A 64 -3.01 4.66 0.38
CA PHE A 64 -4.26 5.25 -0.12
C PHE A 64 -4.60 6.56 0.59
N LEU A 65 -4.31 6.65 1.89
CA LEU A 65 -4.42 7.91 2.62
C LEU A 65 -3.48 8.98 2.06
N ALA A 66 -2.32 8.58 1.54
CA ALA A 66 -1.40 9.49 0.87
C ALA A 66 -2.05 10.21 -0.33
N PHE A 67 -2.95 9.54 -1.07
CA PHE A 67 -3.73 10.18 -2.12
C PHE A 67 -4.62 11.30 -1.59
N ALA A 68 -5.36 11.04 -0.51
CA ALA A 68 -6.21 12.05 0.14
C ALA A 68 -5.40 13.24 0.68
N VAL A 69 -4.20 12.97 1.21
CA VAL A 69 -3.24 14.01 1.62
C VAL A 69 -2.83 14.85 0.41
N GLY A 70 -2.49 14.22 -0.71
CA GLY A 70 -2.16 14.91 -1.96
C GLY A 70 -3.26 15.86 -2.43
N VAL A 71 -4.51 15.40 -2.42
CA VAL A 71 -5.69 16.23 -2.71
C VAL A 71 -5.75 17.44 -1.76
N THR A 72 -5.62 17.18 -0.46
CA THR A 72 -5.70 18.21 0.58
C THR A 72 -4.59 19.26 0.44
N LEU A 73 -3.36 18.83 0.18
CA LEU A 73 -2.22 19.72 -0.05
C LEU A 73 -2.47 20.63 -1.24
N LYS A 74 -3.06 20.10 -2.32
CA LYS A 74 -3.39 20.90 -3.49
C LYS A 74 -4.47 21.94 -3.19
N ASP A 75 -5.49 21.55 -2.43
CA ASP A 75 -6.59 22.45 -2.06
C ASP A 75 -6.14 23.57 -1.11
N LEU A 76 -5.19 23.29 -0.21
CA LEU A 76 -4.70 24.26 0.76
C LEU A 76 -3.59 25.17 0.23
N LEU A 77 -2.67 24.63 -0.57
CA LEU A 77 -1.42 25.31 -0.95
C LEU A 77 -1.31 25.63 -2.45
N GLY A 78 -2.31 25.25 -3.24
CA GLY A 78 -2.30 25.42 -4.70
C GLY A 78 -1.17 24.63 -5.38
N TYR A 79 -0.90 24.93 -6.65
CA TYR A 79 0.23 24.36 -7.38
C TYR A 79 1.49 25.21 -7.16
N SER A 80 2.07 25.09 -5.97
CA SER A 80 3.24 25.88 -5.55
C SER A 80 4.46 24.98 -5.27
N ARG A 81 5.67 25.56 -5.33
CA ARG A 81 6.90 24.87 -4.89
C ARG A 81 6.79 24.39 -3.44
N ARG A 82 6.05 25.12 -2.60
CA ARG A 82 5.79 24.75 -1.21
C ARG A 82 4.91 23.50 -1.13
N ALA A 83 3.82 23.44 -1.90
CA ALA A 83 2.96 22.26 -1.96
C ALA A 83 3.73 21.01 -2.38
N PHE A 84 4.58 21.12 -3.40
CA PHE A 84 5.44 20.03 -3.86
C PHE A 84 6.41 19.55 -2.76
N ARG A 85 7.11 20.46 -2.10
CA ARG A 85 8.03 20.12 -1.00
C ARG A 85 7.31 19.46 0.17
N SER A 86 6.16 20.00 0.58
CA SER A 86 5.33 19.40 1.63
C SER A 86 4.82 18.02 1.23
N GLY A 87 4.37 17.86 -0.01
CA GLY A 87 3.96 16.57 -0.56
C GLY A 87 5.09 15.54 -0.56
N LEU A 88 6.30 15.94 -0.95
CA LEU A 88 7.48 15.07 -0.91
C LEU A 88 7.81 14.62 0.52
N VAL A 89 7.87 15.55 1.47
CA VAL A 89 8.20 15.23 2.88
C VAL A 89 7.15 14.31 3.49
N ILE A 90 5.86 14.64 3.33
CA ILE A 90 4.78 13.83 3.87
C ILE A 90 4.73 12.47 3.17
N GLY A 91 4.91 12.43 1.85
CA GLY A 91 4.98 11.20 1.08
C GLY A 91 6.12 10.29 1.56
N ILE A 92 7.33 10.83 1.77
CA ILE A 92 8.45 10.07 2.33
C ILE A 92 8.12 9.55 3.73
N ALA A 93 7.56 10.38 4.61
CA ALA A 93 7.19 9.97 5.97
C ALA A 93 6.14 8.85 5.98
N MET A 94 5.09 8.97 5.16
CA MET A 94 4.06 7.93 5.02
C MET A 94 4.62 6.65 4.40
N SER A 95 5.53 6.77 3.43
CA SER A 95 6.22 5.63 2.80
C SER A 95 7.09 4.90 3.81
N ALA A 96 7.87 5.63 4.61
CA ALA A 96 8.71 5.07 5.66
C ALA A 96 7.87 4.37 6.74
N LEU A 97 6.74 4.95 7.13
CA LEU A 97 5.81 4.34 8.06
C LEU A 97 5.18 3.06 7.48
N SER A 98 4.67 3.10 6.25
CA SER A 98 4.10 1.93 5.57
C SER A 98 5.13 0.81 5.42
N TYR A 99 6.37 1.14 5.02
CA TYR A 99 7.48 0.19 4.98
C TYR A 99 7.77 -0.42 6.36
N SER A 100 7.87 0.41 7.40
CA SER A 100 8.17 -0.05 8.76
C SER A 100 7.08 -1.00 9.28
N LEU A 101 5.82 -0.71 8.98
CA LEU A 101 4.71 -1.59 9.33
C LEU A 101 4.77 -2.90 8.55
N ALA A 102 4.87 -2.84 7.22
CA ALA A 102 4.84 -4.01 6.33
C ALA A 102 6.05 -4.93 6.51
N ALA A 103 7.26 -4.37 6.61
CA ALA A 103 8.51 -5.11 6.63
C ALA A 103 8.92 -5.55 8.04
N TRP A 104 8.50 -4.86 9.10
CA TRP A 104 8.95 -5.13 10.46
C TRP A 104 7.81 -5.43 11.42
N ALA A 105 6.90 -4.48 11.64
CA ALA A 105 5.89 -4.61 12.69
C ALA A 105 4.96 -5.82 12.45
N VAL A 106 4.43 -5.95 11.22
CA VAL A 106 3.54 -7.05 10.83
C VAL A 106 4.22 -8.42 10.98
N PRO A 107 5.41 -8.67 10.38
CA PRO A 107 6.12 -9.94 10.57
C PRO A 107 6.47 -10.25 12.02
N MET A 108 6.83 -9.24 12.82
CA MET A 108 7.20 -9.42 14.23
C MET A 108 6.00 -9.82 15.09
N VAL A 109 4.87 -9.13 14.95
CA VAL A 109 3.65 -9.46 15.70
C VAL A 109 3.10 -10.81 15.25
N HIS A 110 3.10 -11.10 13.95
CA HIS A 110 2.75 -12.42 13.44
C HIS A 110 3.64 -13.51 14.05
N HIS A 111 4.96 -13.30 14.07
CA HIS A 111 5.89 -14.25 14.67
C HIS A 111 5.60 -14.48 16.15
N ARG A 112 5.38 -13.42 16.94
CA ARG A 112 5.00 -13.55 18.37
C ARG A 112 3.69 -14.29 18.55
N HIS A 113 2.69 -14.01 17.71
CA HIS A 113 1.42 -14.74 17.72
C HIS A 113 1.63 -16.24 17.45
N LEU A 114 2.40 -16.59 16.42
CA LEU A 114 2.71 -17.99 16.15
C LEU A 114 3.50 -18.63 17.31
N VAL A 115 4.46 -17.93 17.94
CA VAL A 115 5.19 -18.46 19.12
C VAL A 115 4.22 -18.76 20.26
N SER A 116 3.21 -17.91 20.47
CA SER A 116 2.21 -18.11 21.51
C SER A 116 1.31 -19.34 21.31
N MET A 117 1.28 -19.92 20.10
CA MET A 117 0.48 -21.11 19.77
C MET A 117 1.23 -22.45 19.97
N GLY A 118 2.53 -22.45 20.33
CA GLY A 118 3.27 -23.66 20.72
C GLY A 118 4.40 -24.11 19.77
N ALA A 119 5.23 -25.04 20.26
CA ALA A 119 6.56 -25.39 19.76
C ALA A 119 6.61 -26.09 18.38
N GLU A 120 5.57 -26.81 17.95
CA GLU A 120 5.54 -27.43 16.61
C GLU A 120 5.59 -26.40 15.47
N THR A 121 5.26 -25.14 15.74
CA THR A 121 5.42 -24.04 14.76
C THR A 121 6.79 -23.36 14.83
N ALA A 122 7.69 -23.75 15.74
CA ALA A 122 9.00 -23.14 15.93
C ALA A 122 10.09 -23.77 15.02
N ASP A 123 10.02 -25.09 14.75
CA ASP A 123 10.90 -25.76 13.78
C ASP A 123 10.69 -25.25 12.34
N VAL A 124 9.51 -24.70 12.06
CA VAL A 124 9.14 -24.01 10.82
C VAL A 124 9.87 -22.66 10.65
N ARG A 125 10.69 -22.23 11.63
CA ARG A 125 11.22 -20.84 11.72
C ARG A 125 12.73 -20.75 11.90
N ARG A 126 13.48 -21.59 11.19
CA ARG A 126 14.96 -21.54 11.14
C ARG A 126 15.53 -20.13 10.95
N PHE A 127 14.87 -19.28 10.18
CA PHE A 127 15.32 -17.92 9.83
C PHE A 127 14.62 -16.80 10.63
N GLY A 128 13.90 -17.14 11.71
CA GLY A 128 13.19 -16.18 12.55
C GLY A 128 11.95 -15.56 11.89
N PRO A 129 11.57 -14.32 12.27
CA PRO A 129 10.43 -13.60 11.67
C PRO A 129 10.72 -13.25 10.20
N ARG A 130 9.66 -13.14 9.39
CA ARG A 130 9.76 -12.79 7.95
C ARG A 130 10.02 -11.30 7.71
N THR A 131 11.01 -10.75 8.40
CA THR A 131 11.55 -9.41 8.18
C THR A 131 12.56 -9.43 7.03
N PRO A 132 13.00 -8.27 6.52
CA PRO A 132 14.05 -8.22 5.50
C PRO A 132 15.30 -9.04 5.87
N THR A 133 15.71 -9.01 7.14
CA THR A 133 16.85 -9.80 7.64
C THR A 133 16.59 -11.31 7.53
N GLY A 134 15.47 -11.81 8.08
CA GLY A 134 15.15 -13.25 8.01
C GLY A 134 14.91 -13.74 6.58
N ILE A 135 14.33 -12.91 5.71
CA ILE A 135 14.15 -13.24 4.28
C ILE A 135 15.50 -13.32 3.57
N LEU A 136 16.44 -12.40 3.85
CA LEU A 136 17.79 -12.42 3.28
C LEU A 136 18.59 -13.64 3.76
N GLU A 137 18.48 -14.00 5.03
CA GLU A 137 19.11 -15.21 5.58
C GLU A 137 18.55 -16.47 4.92
N ASN A 138 17.23 -16.56 4.77
CA ASN A 138 16.61 -17.67 4.04
C ASN A 138 17.06 -17.71 2.57
N LEU A 139 17.09 -16.55 1.90
CA LEU A 139 17.53 -16.46 0.51
C LEU A 139 18.97 -16.96 0.34
N ARG A 140 19.89 -16.55 1.21
CA ARG A 140 21.27 -17.04 1.21
C ARG A 140 21.32 -18.55 1.43
N PHE A 141 20.59 -19.04 2.43
CA PHE A 141 20.54 -20.47 2.73
C PHE A 141 20.08 -21.30 1.53
N VAL A 142 18.98 -20.90 0.88
CA VAL A 142 18.43 -21.60 -0.29
C VAL A 142 19.38 -21.54 -1.48
N GLN A 143 20.08 -20.43 -1.67
CA GLN A 143 21.07 -20.29 -2.75
C GLN A 143 22.31 -21.16 -2.52
N GLU A 144 22.76 -21.27 -1.28
CA GLU A 144 23.89 -22.11 -0.87
C GLU A 144 23.52 -23.59 -0.84
N ASN A 145 22.25 -23.92 -0.54
CA ASN A 145 21.75 -25.28 -0.37
C ASN A 145 20.45 -25.49 -1.19
N PRO A 146 20.52 -25.48 -2.53
CA PRO A 146 19.32 -25.57 -3.36
C PRO A 146 18.62 -26.93 -3.15
N PRO A 147 17.31 -26.94 -2.81
CA PRO A 147 16.58 -28.17 -2.61
C PRO A 147 16.33 -28.89 -3.93
N SER A 148 16.09 -30.20 -3.88
CA SER A 148 15.69 -31.00 -5.05
C SER A 148 14.35 -30.55 -5.65
N GLY A 149 13.51 -29.87 -4.87
CA GLY A 149 12.26 -29.27 -5.34
C GLY A 149 11.82 -28.13 -4.43
N TYR A 150 11.32 -27.05 -5.05
CA TYR A 150 10.79 -25.89 -4.34
C TYR A 150 9.32 -26.08 -3.96
N THR A 151 8.89 -25.44 -2.88
CA THR A 151 7.49 -25.38 -2.42
C THR A 151 7.16 -24.00 -1.83
N LEU A 152 5.87 -23.69 -1.71
CA LEU A 152 5.36 -22.50 -0.99
C LEU A 152 4.76 -22.86 0.38
N GLU A 153 4.88 -24.12 0.81
CA GLU A 153 4.39 -24.60 2.09
C GLU A 153 5.08 -23.87 3.24
N ALA A 154 4.28 -23.21 4.09
CA ALA A 154 4.80 -22.43 5.20
C ALA A 154 5.70 -23.26 6.14
N SER A 155 5.46 -24.58 6.24
CA SER A 155 6.23 -25.56 7.02
C SER A 155 7.65 -25.85 6.51
N SER A 156 7.98 -25.47 5.27
CA SER A 156 9.29 -25.75 4.65
C SER A 156 9.89 -24.48 4.04
N PRO A 157 10.19 -23.45 4.86
CA PRO A 157 10.71 -22.16 4.37
C PRO A 157 12.03 -22.28 3.61
N GLU A 158 12.86 -23.27 3.94
CA GLU A 158 14.13 -23.60 3.29
C GLU A 158 13.95 -24.16 1.87
N ARG A 159 12.72 -24.41 1.46
CA ARG A 159 12.37 -24.85 0.11
C ARG A 159 11.66 -23.77 -0.68
N PHE A 160 11.63 -22.52 -0.20
CA PHE A 160 11.02 -21.42 -0.94
C PHE A 160 11.85 -21.05 -2.17
N PRO A 161 11.23 -20.83 -3.34
CA PRO A 161 11.96 -20.40 -4.51
C PRO A 161 12.68 -19.05 -4.25
N PRO A 162 13.95 -18.88 -4.67
CA PRO A 162 14.68 -17.63 -4.51
C PRO A 162 13.94 -16.40 -5.06
N ASN A 163 13.21 -16.57 -6.17
CA ASN A 163 12.38 -15.51 -6.74
C ASN A 163 11.24 -15.09 -5.81
N VAL A 164 10.63 -16.01 -5.07
CA VAL A 164 9.56 -15.69 -4.12
C VAL A 164 10.11 -14.90 -2.93
N LEU A 165 11.30 -15.27 -2.46
CA LEU A 165 12.00 -14.55 -1.40
C LEU A 165 12.40 -13.13 -1.88
N GLY A 166 12.89 -13.01 -3.12
CA GLY A 166 13.16 -11.72 -3.74
C GLY A 166 11.90 -10.85 -3.88
N TRP A 167 10.78 -11.44 -4.31
CA TRP A 167 9.50 -10.74 -4.37
C TRP A 167 9.06 -10.23 -2.98
N GLN A 168 9.15 -11.07 -1.94
CA GLN A 168 8.80 -10.68 -0.56
C GLN A 168 9.69 -9.58 0.00
N LEU A 169 10.98 -9.57 -0.36
CA LEU A 169 11.92 -8.54 0.07
C LEU A 169 11.59 -7.18 -0.56
N HIS A 170 11.22 -7.17 -1.83
CA HIS A 170 10.96 -5.93 -2.58
C HIS A 170 9.54 -5.41 -2.44
N LEU A 171 8.55 -6.26 -2.16
CA LEU A 171 7.14 -5.86 -2.09
C LEU A 171 6.88 -4.73 -1.06
N PRO A 172 7.39 -4.78 0.20
CA PRO A 172 7.21 -3.68 1.14
C PRO A 172 7.81 -2.36 0.63
N VAL A 173 8.93 -2.42 -0.09
CA VAL A 173 9.56 -1.25 -0.71
C VAL A 173 8.67 -0.69 -1.82
N ALA A 174 8.14 -1.56 -2.68
CA ALA A 174 7.23 -1.14 -3.76
C ALA A 174 5.94 -0.50 -3.21
N VAL A 175 5.36 -1.05 -2.14
CA VAL A 175 4.19 -0.48 -1.45
C VAL A 175 4.51 0.87 -0.81
N ALA A 176 5.71 1.03 -0.24
CA ALA A 176 6.17 2.31 0.29
C ALA A 176 6.30 3.35 -0.83
N VAL A 177 6.99 3.01 -1.92
CA VAL A 177 7.13 3.89 -3.11
C VAL A 177 5.76 4.26 -3.67
N PHE A 178 4.81 3.33 -3.68
CA PHE A 178 3.43 3.60 -4.09
C PHE A 178 2.78 4.68 -3.25
N GLY A 179 2.99 4.68 -1.92
CA GLY A 179 2.51 5.75 -1.05
C GLY A 179 3.03 7.13 -1.43
N LEU A 180 4.34 7.26 -1.71
CA LEU A 180 4.92 8.50 -2.20
C LEU A 180 4.29 8.96 -3.52
N VAL A 181 4.19 8.05 -4.50
CA VAL A 181 3.59 8.33 -5.81
C VAL A 181 2.13 8.76 -5.68
N ASN A 182 1.38 8.13 -4.76
CA ASN A 182 -0.02 8.45 -4.52
C ASN A 182 -0.24 9.87 -3.98
N VAL A 183 0.69 10.43 -3.22
CA VAL A 183 0.60 11.86 -2.83
C VAL A 183 0.55 12.74 -4.08
N PHE A 184 1.44 12.51 -5.04
CA PHE A 184 1.48 13.30 -6.27
C PHE A 184 0.29 13.03 -7.18
N LEU A 185 -0.17 11.78 -7.28
CA LEU A 185 -1.41 11.45 -7.98
C LEU A 185 -2.62 12.16 -7.38
N GLY A 186 -2.69 12.26 -6.04
CA GLY A 186 -3.73 13.02 -5.36
C GLY A 186 -3.71 14.50 -5.74
N MET A 187 -2.52 15.11 -5.76
CA MET A 187 -2.35 16.51 -6.18
C MET A 187 -2.76 16.74 -7.64
N LEU A 188 -2.33 15.85 -8.54
CA LEU A 188 -2.64 15.92 -9.97
C LEU A 188 -4.13 15.68 -10.23
N SER A 189 -4.74 14.74 -9.52
CA SER A 189 -6.18 14.46 -9.62
C SER A 189 -7.02 15.64 -9.13
N ALA A 190 -6.59 16.30 -8.04
CA ALA A 190 -7.23 17.50 -7.52
C ALA A 190 -7.16 18.67 -8.50
N GLU A 191 -6.06 18.79 -9.25
CA GLU A 191 -5.90 19.77 -10.33
C GLU A 191 -6.77 19.43 -11.54
N LEU A 192 -6.75 18.18 -12.01
CA LEU A 192 -7.56 17.74 -13.14
C LEU A 192 -9.06 17.98 -12.91
N THR A 193 -9.51 17.88 -11.66
CA THR A 193 -10.93 17.97 -11.30
C THR A 193 -11.36 19.36 -10.80
N VAL A 194 -10.51 20.39 -10.94
CA VAL A 194 -10.73 21.71 -10.31
C VAL A 194 -12.03 22.40 -10.75
N ASP A 195 -12.39 22.36 -12.05
CA ASP A 195 -13.61 23.04 -12.52
C ASP A 195 -14.88 22.19 -12.42
N LEU A 196 -14.82 21.01 -11.79
CA LEU A 196 -16.02 20.23 -11.51
C LEU A 196 -16.78 20.85 -10.32
N ARG A 197 -18.11 20.86 -10.40
CA ARG A 197 -18.97 21.20 -9.25
C ARG A 197 -18.60 20.33 -8.04
N ARG A 198 -18.64 20.91 -6.84
CA ARG A 198 -18.16 20.29 -5.57
C ARG A 198 -18.55 18.81 -5.39
N GLY A 199 -19.81 18.45 -5.63
CA GLY A 199 -20.27 17.05 -5.52
C GLY A 199 -19.64 16.13 -6.56
N ARG A 200 -19.62 16.56 -7.83
CA ARG A 200 -18.98 15.81 -8.92
C ARG A 200 -17.47 15.68 -8.73
N ARG A 201 -16.82 16.74 -8.25
CA ARG A 201 -15.39 16.74 -7.89
C ARG A 201 -15.08 15.67 -6.85
N ARG A 202 -15.84 15.63 -5.75
CA ARG A 202 -15.65 14.63 -4.69
C ARG A 202 -15.80 13.20 -5.23
N ASN A 203 -16.83 12.94 -6.02
CA ASN A 203 -17.05 11.62 -6.61
C ASN A 203 -15.93 11.25 -7.59
N ALA A 204 -15.49 12.18 -8.44
CA ALA A 204 -14.39 11.94 -9.36
C ALA A 204 -13.09 11.60 -8.62
N LEU A 205 -12.77 12.32 -7.54
CA LEU A 205 -11.57 12.04 -6.73
C LEU A 205 -11.63 10.68 -6.04
N LEU A 206 -12.79 10.28 -5.53
CA LEU A 206 -12.99 8.94 -4.95
C LEU A 206 -12.83 7.85 -6.01
N VAL A 207 -13.46 8.02 -7.18
CA VAL A 207 -13.37 7.06 -8.29
C VAL A 207 -11.93 6.94 -8.78
N LEU A 208 -11.21 8.06 -8.98
CA LEU A 208 -9.82 8.05 -9.42
C LEU A 208 -8.93 7.30 -8.43
N GLY A 209 -9.02 7.63 -7.14
CA GLY A 209 -8.22 6.93 -6.13
C GLY A 209 -8.60 5.44 -6.02
N LEU A 210 -9.88 5.08 -6.17
CA LEU A 210 -10.35 3.70 -6.12
C LEU A 210 -9.84 2.90 -7.33
N VAL A 211 -9.91 3.47 -8.53
CA VAL A 211 -9.39 2.84 -9.76
C VAL A 211 -7.89 2.60 -9.64
N ILE A 212 -7.13 3.60 -9.17
CA ILE A 212 -5.68 3.46 -8.92
C ILE A 212 -5.43 2.34 -7.90
N ALA A 213 -6.23 2.28 -6.83
CA ALA A 213 -6.09 1.26 -5.79
C ALA A 213 -6.37 -0.16 -6.30
N VAL A 214 -7.49 -0.34 -6.99
CA VAL A 214 -7.89 -1.62 -7.57
C VAL A 214 -6.89 -2.06 -8.63
N ALA A 215 -6.38 -1.16 -9.47
CA ALA A 215 -5.41 -1.50 -10.49
C ALA A 215 -4.04 -1.87 -9.90
N PHE A 216 -3.57 -1.14 -8.88
CA PHE A 216 -2.35 -1.51 -8.16
C PHE A 216 -2.51 -2.87 -7.45
N GLN A 217 -3.63 -3.12 -6.78
CA GLN A 217 -3.85 -4.39 -6.11
C GLN A 217 -4.07 -5.56 -7.08
N GLY A 218 -4.85 -5.34 -8.13
CA GLY A 218 -5.08 -6.33 -9.18
C GLY A 218 -3.78 -6.73 -9.87
N SER A 219 -2.91 -5.76 -10.16
CA SER A 219 -1.58 -6.06 -10.71
C SER A 219 -0.68 -6.80 -9.71
N GLN A 220 -0.76 -6.51 -8.41
CA GLN A 220 -0.07 -7.34 -7.40
C GLN A 220 -0.55 -8.78 -7.41
N VAL A 221 -1.86 -9.03 -7.49
CA VAL A 221 -2.44 -10.39 -7.52
C VAL A 221 -2.00 -11.14 -8.77
N VAL A 222 -2.02 -10.49 -9.94
CA VAL A 222 -1.57 -11.08 -11.22
C VAL A 222 -0.06 -11.32 -11.22
N ALA A 223 0.72 -10.42 -10.63
CA ALA A 223 2.17 -10.56 -10.52
C ALA A 223 2.60 -11.50 -9.38
N ALA A 224 1.68 -11.90 -8.49
CA ALA A 224 2.00 -12.71 -7.33
C ALA A 224 2.48 -14.10 -7.76
N PRO A 225 3.50 -14.65 -7.09
CA PRO A 225 4.22 -15.81 -7.61
C PRO A 225 3.54 -17.18 -7.44
N ILE A 226 2.26 -17.23 -7.10
CA ILE A 226 1.62 -18.42 -6.49
C ILE A 226 1.48 -19.60 -7.48
N GLY A 227 1.13 -19.37 -8.75
CA GLY A 227 0.93 -20.44 -9.74
C GLY A 227 2.04 -20.57 -10.79
N HIS A 228 2.50 -19.44 -11.34
CA HIS A 228 3.40 -19.43 -12.49
C HIS A 228 4.85 -19.87 -12.16
N PHE A 229 5.31 -19.68 -10.92
CA PHE A 229 6.68 -19.97 -10.53
C PHE A 229 6.93 -21.44 -10.19
N ILE A 230 5.89 -22.17 -9.74
CA ILE A 230 5.98 -23.60 -9.44
C ILE A 230 5.87 -24.44 -10.72
N GLY A 231 5.07 -23.99 -11.71
CA GLY A 231 4.73 -24.82 -12.87
C GLY A 231 5.52 -24.57 -14.16
N SER A 232 6.11 -23.40 -14.38
CA SER A 232 6.54 -23.02 -15.74
C SER A 232 7.97 -22.50 -15.92
N GLY A 233 8.73 -22.24 -14.85
CA GLY A 233 10.06 -21.63 -14.95
C GLY A 233 10.12 -20.27 -15.67
N GLY A 234 8.96 -19.67 -15.99
CA GLY A 234 8.84 -18.59 -16.98
C GLY A 234 8.94 -17.17 -16.43
N LEU A 235 8.67 -16.93 -15.15
CA LEU A 235 8.90 -15.62 -14.54
C LEU A 235 10.30 -15.56 -13.93
N ARG A 236 11.21 -14.92 -14.66
CA ARG A 236 12.66 -14.90 -14.36
C ARG A 236 13.07 -14.01 -13.18
N SER A 237 12.19 -13.15 -12.65
CA SER A 237 12.57 -12.22 -11.56
C SER A 237 11.40 -11.87 -10.66
N GLY A 238 11.43 -12.35 -9.41
CA GLY A 238 10.49 -11.92 -8.38
C GLY A 238 10.63 -10.46 -7.99
N ILE A 239 11.81 -9.87 -8.22
CA ILE A 239 12.04 -8.43 -8.06
C ILE A 239 11.13 -7.68 -9.04
N LEU A 240 11.21 -7.97 -10.34
CA LEU A 240 10.37 -7.30 -11.34
C LEU A 240 8.88 -7.46 -11.04
N ALA A 241 8.45 -8.65 -10.60
CA ALA A 241 7.07 -8.90 -10.19
C ALA A 241 6.62 -8.01 -9.01
N ALA A 242 7.51 -7.69 -8.06
CA ALA A 242 7.19 -6.80 -6.94
C ALA A 242 7.05 -5.33 -7.38
N TRP A 243 7.83 -4.90 -8.38
CA TRP A 243 7.82 -3.51 -8.87
C TRP A 243 6.80 -3.27 -9.98
N LEU A 244 6.40 -4.29 -10.74
CA LEU A 244 5.46 -4.18 -11.87
C LEU A 244 4.16 -3.43 -11.50
N PRO A 245 3.54 -3.62 -10.33
CA PRO A 245 2.34 -2.88 -9.93
C PRO A 245 2.51 -1.35 -9.91
N LEU A 246 3.72 -0.83 -9.71
CA LEU A 246 4.00 0.60 -9.76
C LEU A 246 3.90 1.20 -11.16
N SER A 247 3.90 0.38 -12.22
CA SER A 247 3.70 0.86 -13.60
C SER A 247 2.40 1.64 -13.76
N VAL A 248 1.32 1.21 -13.08
CA VAL A 248 0.01 1.87 -13.13
C VAL A 248 0.03 3.27 -12.54
N PRO A 249 0.40 3.48 -11.25
CA PRO A 249 0.44 4.83 -10.67
C PRO A 249 1.48 5.72 -11.34
N LEU A 250 2.62 5.17 -11.80
CA LEU A 250 3.60 5.94 -12.56
C LEU A 250 3.06 6.41 -13.91
N ALA A 251 2.35 5.54 -14.65
CA ALA A 251 1.67 5.94 -15.87
C ALA A 251 0.63 7.04 -15.59
N GLY A 252 -0.11 6.95 -14.48
CA GLY A 252 -0.99 8.03 -14.03
C GLY A 252 -0.27 9.36 -13.82
N CYS A 253 0.90 9.35 -13.18
CA CYS A 253 1.72 10.56 -12.99
C CYS A 253 2.25 11.15 -14.31
N LEU A 254 2.40 10.34 -15.36
CA LEU A 254 2.83 10.80 -16.68
C LEU A 254 1.66 11.33 -17.52
N LEU A 255 0.51 10.65 -17.47
CA LEU A 255 -0.67 10.97 -18.29
C LEU A 255 -1.48 12.13 -17.73
N LEU A 256 -1.64 12.25 -16.41
CA LEU A 256 -2.45 13.32 -15.81
C LEU A 256 -1.93 14.73 -16.16
N PRO A 257 -0.62 15.04 -16.10
CA PRO A 257 -0.10 16.33 -16.54
C PRO A 257 -0.41 16.64 -18.02
N TYR A 258 -0.37 15.63 -18.89
CA TYR A 258 -0.75 15.78 -20.30
C TYR A 258 -2.22 16.19 -20.44
N PHE A 259 -3.14 15.51 -19.75
CA PHE A 259 -4.56 15.87 -19.76
C PHE A 259 -4.84 17.25 -19.15
N ILE A 260 -4.16 17.60 -18.05
CA ILE A 260 -4.25 18.94 -17.44
C ILE A 260 -3.79 20.00 -18.44
N ARG A 261 -2.68 19.77 -19.14
CA ARG A 261 -2.16 20.69 -20.16
C ARG A 261 -3.12 20.81 -21.33
N SER A 262 -3.58 19.69 -21.89
CA SER A 262 -4.52 19.67 -23.02
C SER A 262 -5.77 20.47 -22.73
N ARG A 263 -6.29 20.41 -21.49
CA ARG A 263 -7.47 21.15 -21.07
C ARG A 263 -7.26 22.66 -20.91
N ARG A 264 -6.03 23.09 -20.60
CA ARG A 264 -5.70 24.51 -20.41
C ARG A 264 -5.43 25.26 -21.71
N TYR A 265 -5.01 24.54 -22.76
CA TYR A 265 -4.54 25.13 -24.02
C TYR A 265 -5.33 24.70 -25.26
N GLY A 266 -6.28 23.77 -25.13
CA GLY A 266 -7.22 23.38 -26.17
C GLY A 266 -8.61 23.90 -25.81
#